data_AF-A0A8D8WQL7-F1
#
_entry.id   AF-A0A8D8WQL7-F1
#
_cell.length_a   1.000
_cell.length_b   1.000
_cell.length_c   1.000
_cell.angle_alpha   90.00
_cell.angle_beta   90.00
_cell.angle_gamma   90.00
#
_symmetry.space_group_name_H-M   'P 1'
#
loop_
_entity.id
_entity.type
_entity.pdbx_description
1 polymer ?
#
loop_
_entity_poly.entity_id
_entity_poly.type
_entity_poly.pdbx_seq_one_letter_code
_entity_poly.pdbx_strand_id
1 'polypeptide(L)'
;MLLDCGEGTLSQLVRLFGPRQLDDILSQLGAIYISHLHADHHLGLISLIQARARVRSSSPTRKLVLLAPKQIITWLNLYSARFQRIGHLYTLVPLSLFENHGQNRPPLDQDTISLLSSLGLSSLTTCLVHHCPNAFGVALTTLSGHKITYSGDTMPCDGLVSIGKNSDLLIHEATHEDELEKEARLKMHSTVSQAIRIGRDMLAKHVLLTHFSQRYAKLPRLNRDLNENVGIAFDNMRISLSDLPKLKHFYPALKLMFAEYQDEIEVRAMKRNLKAEVKRNQKADVKRKLSIESAEGKR
;
A
#
# COMPACT_ATOMS: atom_id res chain seq x y z
N MET A 1 -1.41 14.76 4.26
CA MET A 1 -1.09 13.51 4.99
C MET A 1 -0.21 12.67 4.09
N LEU A 2 0.72 11.89 4.66
CA LEU A 2 1.54 10.90 3.94
C LEU A 2 1.10 9.49 4.34
N LEU A 3 0.96 8.57 3.38
CA LEU A 3 0.60 7.17 3.61
C LEU A 3 1.84 6.30 3.34
N ASP A 4 2.33 5.64 4.38
CA ASP A 4 3.62 4.97 4.47
C ASP A 4 4.84 5.89 4.19
N CYS A 5 5.99 5.52 4.74
CA CYS A 5 7.21 6.30 4.69
C CYS A 5 8.43 5.37 4.64
N GLY A 6 8.58 4.69 3.50
CA GLY A 6 9.73 3.83 3.22
C GLY A 6 11.06 4.58 3.16
N GLU A 7 12.15 3.81 3.16
CA GLU A 7 13.50 4.36 2.98
C GLU A 7 13.57 5.24 1.72
N GLY A 8 14.31 6.35 1.80
CA GLY A 8 14.48 7.26 0.65
C GLY A 8 13.29 8.20 0.38
N THR A 9 12.17 8.11 1.11
CA THR A 9 11.00 9.00 0.92
C THR A 9 11.40 10.49 0.94
N LEU A 10 12.21 10.93 1.90
CA LEU A 10 12.70 12.30 1.95
C LEU A 10 13.51 12.67 0.69
N SER A 11 14.39 11.78 0.23
CA SER A 11 15.19 12.00 -0.98
C SER A 11 14.33 12.09 -2.24
N GLN A 12 13.25 11.29 -2.34
CA GLN A 12 12.28 11.41 -3.43
C GLN A 12 11.57 12.78 -3.41
N LEU A 13 11.17 13.26 -2.22
CA LEU A 13 10.58 14.59 -2.07
C LEU A 13 11.56 15.71 -2.47
N VAL A 14 12.83 15.61 -2.04
CA VAL A 14 13.89 16.54 -2.45
C VAL A 14 14.04 16.56 -3.97
N ARG A 15 14.05 15.38 -4.61
CA ARG A 15 14.21 15.26 -6.06
C ARG A 15 13.02 15.84 -6.83
N LEU A 16 11.81 15.68 -6.30
CA LEU A 16 10.59 16.12 -6.97
C LEU A 16 10.32 17.63 -6.82
N PHE A 17 10.56 18.18 -5.64
CA PHE A 17 10.17 19.56 -5.30
C PHE A 17 11.38 20.52 -5.21
N GLY A 18 12.59 19.99 -5.11
CA GLY A 18 13.77 20.79 -4.82
C GLY A 18 13.76 21.35 -3.38
N PRO A 19 14.86 21.99 -2.95
CA PRO A 19 15.04 22.37 -1.54
C PRO A 19 14.04 23.45 -1.07
N ARG A 20 13.68 24.42 -1.92
CA ARG A 20 12.82 25.54 -1.51
C ARG A 20 11.37 25.11 -1.27
N GLN A 21 10.79 24.37 -2.20
CA GLN A 21 9.39 23.93 -2.09
C GLN A 21 9.24 22.78 -1.09
N LEU A 22 10.31 22.02 -0.83
CA LEU A 22 10.31 20.97 0.19
C LEU A 22 9.99 21.52 1.58
N ASP A 23 10.57 22.67 1.95
CA ASP A 23 10.34 23.27 3.26
C ASP A 23 8.85 23.59 3.47
N ASP A 24 8.20 24.19 2.47
CA ASP A 24 6.76 24.46 2.51
C ASP A 24 5.95 23.17 2.69
N ILE A 25 6.28 22.11 1.95
CA ILE A 25 5.60 20.80 2.04
C ILE A 25 5.79 20.18 3.43
N LEU A 26 7.02 20.18 3.96
CA LEU A 26 7.32 19.63 5.27
C LEU A 26 6.61 20.43 6.38
N SER A 27 6.52 21.76 6.25
CA SER A 27 5.81 22.61 7.20
C SER A 27 4.32 22.23 7.29
N GLN A 28 3.69 21.97 6.14
CA GLN A 28 2.27 21.62 6.00
C GLN A 28 1.96 20.15 6.30
N LEU A 29 2.96 19.27 6.39
CA LEU A 29 2.77 17.85 6.68
C LEU A 29 2.22 17.64 8.11
N GLY A 30 0.89 17.53 8.23
CA GLY A 30 0.23 17.37 9.53
C GLY A 30 0.28 15.94 10.10
N ALA A 31 0.31 14.92 9.24
CA ALA A 31 0.24 13.53 9.66
C ALA A 31 0.95 12.56 8.71
N ILE A 32 1.49 11.48 9.29
CA ILE A 32 1.98 10.29 8.59
C ILE A 32 1.19 9.09 9.09
N TYR A 33 0.64 8.31 8.17
CA TYR A 33 0.02 7.01 8.42
C TYR A 33 1.03 5.91 8.07
N ILE A 34 1.17 4.90 8.92
CA ILE A 34 1.98 3.70 8.69
C ILE A 34 1.06 2.49 8.74
N SER A 35 0.93 1.74 7.65
CA SER A 35 0.03 0.59 7.52
C SER A 35 0.45 -0.57 8.42
N HIS A 36 1.74 -0.90 8.43
CA HIS A 36 2.32 -2.02 9.17
C HIS A 36 3.85 -1.86 9.33
N LEU A 37 4.52 -2.84 9.97
CA LEU A 37 5.92 -2.71 10.42
C LEU A 37 6.97 -3.38 9.53
N HIS A 38 6.67 -3.67 8.26
CA HIS A 38 7.73 -4.00 7.32
C HIS A 38 8.57 -2.76 6.96
N ALA A 39 9.87 -2.98 6.81
CA ALA A 39 10.89 -1.94 6.74
C ALA A 39 10.65 -0.93 5.60
N ASP A 40 10.20 -1.43 4.46
CA ASP A 40 9.84 -0.69 3.26
C ASP A 40 8.67 0.29 3.45
N HIS A 41 7.93 0.22 4.56
CA HIS A 41 6.83 1.14 4.86
C HIS A 41 7.17 2.19 5.92
N HIS A 42 8.28 2.09 6.66
CA HIS A 42 8.54 3.03 7.77
C HIS A 42 9.99 3.47 7.98
N LEU A 43 10.99 2.86 7.33
CA LEU A 43 12.39 3.23 7.58
C LEU A 43 12.74 4.68 7.22
N GLY A 44 11.97 5.35 6.36
CA GLY A 44 12.13 6.77 6.05
C GLY A 44 11.65 7.71 7.14
N LEU A 45 10.84 7.22 8.09
CA LEU A 45 10.10 8.02 9.06
C LEU A 45 11.02 8.94 9.89
N ILE A 46 12.12 8.42 10.40
CA ILE A 46 13.06 9.18 11.24
C ILE A 46 13.63 10.38 10.47
N SER A 47 14.09 10.14 9.24
CA SER A 47 14.68 11.19 8.41
C SER A 47 13.67 12.30 8.10
N LEU A 48 12.40 11.93 7.84
CA LEU A 48 11.34 12.88 7.53
C LEU A 48 10.92 13.69 8.76
N ILE A 49 10.82 13.05 9.94
CA ILE A 49 10.54 13.73 11.21
C ILE A 49 11.62 14.77 11.52
N GLN A 50 12.90 14.40 11.37
CA GLN A 50 14.02 15.30 11.61
C GLN A 50 14.05 16.45 10.60
N ALA A 51 13.87 16.17 9.31
CA ALA A 51 13.82 17.20 8.28
C ALA A 51 12.69 18.21 8.55
N ARG A 52 11.50 17.70 8.86
CA ARG A 52 10.36 18.54 9.23
C ARG A 52 10.63 19.40 10.46
N ALA A 53 11.35 18.89 11.47
CA ALA A 53 11.68 19.66 12.66
C ALA A 53 12.62 20.85 12.37
N ARG A 54 13.54 20.72 11.41
CA ARG A 54 14.49 21.79 11.02
C ARG A 54 13.80 22.97 10.36
N VAL A 55 12.78 22.71 9.54
CA VAL A 55 11.99 23.77 8.88
C VAL A 55 11.17 24.57 9.90
N ARG A 56 10.85 23.98 11.06
CA ARG A 56 9.88 24.51 12.02
C ARG A 56 10.48 25.33 13.16
N SER A 57 11.79 25.59 13.16
CA SER A 57 12.49 26.26 14.27
C SER A 57 12.09 27.72 14.53
N SER A 58 11.19 28.31 13.72
CA SER A 58 10.75 29.70 13.82
C SER A 58 9.36 29.93 14.45
N SER A 59 8.58 28.89 14.81
CA SER A 59 7.28 29.08 15.50
C SER A 59 6.79 27.83 16.27
N PRO A 60 6.20 27.97 17.48
CA PRO A 60 5.67 26.85 18.27
C PRO A 60 4.44 26.25 17.59
N THR A 61 4.68 25.26 16.74
CA THR A 61 3.64 24.61 15.94
C THR A 61 3.33 23.20 16.46
N ARG A 62 2.16 22.68 16.08
CA ARG A 62 1.62 21.36 16.47
C ARG A 62 2.58 20.20 16.15
N LYS A 63 2.72 19.22 17.05
CA LYS A 63 3.51 17.99 16.82
C LYS A 63 3.00 17.25 15.57
N LEU A 64 3.89 16.53 14.88
CA LEU A 64 3.47 15.65 13.79
C LEU A 64 2.56 14.54 14.33
N VAL A 65 1.42 14.28 13.70
CA VAL A 65 0.56 13.17 14.08
C VAL A 65 1.07 11.90 13.40
N LEU A 66 1.46 10.90 14.19
CA LEU A 66 1.88 9.59 13.69
C LEU A 66 0.76 8.58 13.92
N LEU A 67 0.04 8.21 12.87
CA LEU A 67 -1.00 7.19 12.87
C LEU A 67 -0.36 5.85 12.52
N ALA A 68 -0.14 4.97 13.49
CA ALA A 68 0.63 3.74 13.26
C ALA A 68 0.24 2.60 14.22
N PRO A 69 0.58 1.32 13.91
CA PRO A 69 0.52 0.25 14.89
C PRO A 69 1.31 0.64 16.14
N LYS A 70 0.73 0.47 17.33
CA LYS A 70 1.34 0.91 18.60
C LYS A 70 2.75 0.34 18.80
N GLN A 71 3.03 -0.82 18.23
CA GLN A 71 4.30 -1.55 18.29
C GLN A 71 5.46 -0.76 17.67
N ILE A 72 5.21 0.24 16.80
CA ILE A 72 6.25 1.10 16.25
C ILE A 72 7.04 1.86 17.35
N ILE A 73 6.43 2.08 18.52
CA ILE A 73 7.03 2.83 19.61
C ILE A 73 8.32 2.17 20.13
N THR A 74 8.41 0.83 20.09
CA THR A 74 9.61 0.10 20.52
C THR A 74 10.82 0.51 19.69
N TRP A 75 10.66 0.58 18.37
CA TRP A 75 11.71 0.99 17.45
C TRP A 75 12.07 2.48 17.61
N LEU A 76 11.06 3.36 17.72
CA LEU A 76 11.29 4.81 17.89
C LEU A 76 11.96 5.16 19.22
N ASN A 77 11.61 4.44 20.30
CA ASN A 77 12.25 4.59 21.60
C ASN A 77 13.70 4.08 21.58
N LEU A 78 13.95 2.94 20.93
CA LEU A 78 15.30 2.43 20.76
C LEU A 78 16.18 3.44 20.01
N TYR A 79 15.66 4.01 18.91
CA TYR A 79 16.36 5.07 18.19
C TYR A 79 16.61 6.29 19.08
N SER A 80 15.58 6.77 19.78
CA SER A 80 15.67 7.96 20.64
C SER A 80 16.65 7.78 21.80
N ALA A 81 16.80 6.57 22.31
CA ALA A 81 17.71 6.23 23.39
C ALA A 81 19.17 6.11 22.94
N ARG A 82 19.41 5.74 21.67
CA ARG A 82 20.76 5.47 21.14
C ARG A 82 21.33 6.58 20.27
N PHE A 83 20.48 7.39 19.65
CA PHE A 83 20.89 8.39 18.66
C PHE A 83 20.37 9.78 19.04
N GLN A 84 19.18 10.17 18.57
CA GLN A 84 18.62 11.50 18.79
C GLN A 84 17.21 11.42 19.33
N ARG A 85 16.91 12.20 20.38
CA ARG A 85 15.57 12.31 20.95
C ARG A 85 14.60 12.92 19.95
N ILE A 86 13.65 12.13 19.46
CA ILE A 86 12.61 12.58 18.52
C ILE A 86 11.18 12.51 19.07
N GLY A 87 10.97 11.90 20.25
CA GLY A 87 9.63 11.71 20.83
C GLY A 87 8.85 13.01 21.11
N HIS A 88 9.54 14.15 21.25
CA HIS A 88 8.89 15.45 21.41
C HIS A 88 8.37 16.04 20.08
N LEU A 89 8.77 15.48 18.93
CA LEU A 89 8.46 16.00 17.60
C LEU A 89 7.15 15.42 17.03
N TYR A 90 6.65 14.32 17.59
CA TYR A 90 5.43 13.66 17.13
C TYR A 90 4.49 13.27 18.29
N THR A 91 3.24 13.02 17.95
CA THR A 91 2.24 12.39 18.82
C THR A 91 1.80 11.10 18.15
N LEU A 92 2.05 9.95 18.80
CA LEU A 92 1.61 8.65 18.31
C LEU A 92 0.12 8.46 18.63
N VAL A 93 -0.66 8.16 17.60
CA VAL A 93 -2.08 7.82 17.71
C VAL A 93 -2.25 6.39 17.16
N PRO A 94 -2.52 5.40 18.03
CA PRO A 94 -2.63 4.01 17.61
C PRO A 94 -3.76 3.78 16.60
N LEU A 95 -3.49 3.01 15.54
CA LEU A 95 -4.51 2.71 14.52
C LEU A 95 -5.71 1.91 15.04
N SER A 96 -5.53 1.16 16.13
CA SER A 96 -6.61 0.41 16.80
C SER A 96 -7.69 1.33 17.38
N LEU A 97 -7.41 2.62 17.59
CA LEU A 97 -8.41 3.61 18.00
C LEU A 97 -9.50 3.80 16.92
N PHE A 98 -9.16 3.54 15.66
CA PHE A 98 -10.04 3.75 14.53
C PHE A 98 -10.58 2.45 13.94
N GLU A 99 -10.31 1.31 14.59
CA GLU A 99 -10.67 0.00 14.05
C GLU A 99 -12.18 -0.16 13.96
N ASN A 100 -12.63 -0.71 12.84
CA ASN A 100 -14.03 -0.96 12.59
C ASN A 100 -14.53 -2.15 13.43
N HIS A 101 -15.23 -1.87 14.51
CA HIS A 101 -15.94 -2.85 15.33
C HIS A 101 -17.45 -2.92 15.00
N GLY A 102 -17.86 -2.39 13.83
CA GLY A 102 -19.28 -2.30 13.45
C GLY A 102 -20.07 -1.46 14.46
N GLN A 103 -21.22 -1.98 14.89
CA GLN A 103 -22.10 -1.31 15.85
C GLN A 103 -21.49 -1.16 17.26
N ASN A 104 -20.42 -1.90 17.56
CA ASN A 104 -19.76 -1.88 18.88
C ASN A 104 -18.59 -0.89 18.95
N ARG A 105 -18.40 -0.04 17.94
CA ARG A 105 -17.33 0.96 17.97
C ARG A 105 -17.62 2.01 19.04
N PRO A 106 -16.73 2.20 20.04
CA PRO A 106 -16.91 3.28 21.00
C PRO A 106 -16.84 4.64 20.27
N PRO A 107 -17.62 5.64 20.69
CA PRO A 107 -17.54 6.96 20.12
C PRO A 107 -16.13 7.53 20.31
N LEU A 108 -15.62 8.22 19.30
CA LEU A 108 -14.37 8.95 19.42
C LEU A 108 -14.57 10.12 20.39
N ASP A 109 -13.58 10.36 21.25
CA ASP A 109 -13.59 11.53 22.11
C ASP A 109 -13.46 12.84 21.31
N GLN A 110 -13.83 13.95 21.94
CA GLN A 110 -13.85 15.27 21.29
C GLN A 110 -12.44 15.70 20.82
N ASP A 111 -11.40 15.29 21.53
CA ASP A 111 -10.01 15.60 21.19
C ASP A 111 -9.57 14.89 19.90
N THR A 112 -9.97 13.64 19.73
CA THR A 112 -9.72 12.84 18.53
C THR A 112 -10.51 13.39 17.34
N ILE A 113 -11.75 13.80 17.54
CA ILE A 113 -12.57 14.45 16.49
C ILE A 113 -11.94 15.78 16.05
N SER A 114 -11.50 16.60 17.02
CA SER A 114 -10.79 17.86 16.77
C SER A 114 -9.46 17.63 16.04
N LEU A 115 -8.73 16.58 16.44
CA LEU A 115 -7.52 16.12 15.76
C LEU A 115 -7.78 15.77 14.29
N LEU A 116 -8.78 14.95 13.99
CA LEU A 116 -9.13 14.60 12.60
C LEU A 116 -9.51 15.85 11.78
N SER A 117 -10.33 16.72 12.35
CA SER A 117 -10.73 17.99 11.73
C SER A 117 -9.50 18.86 11.40
N SER A 118 -8.53 18.95 12.32
CA SER A 118 -7.26 19.68 12.08
C SER A 118 -6.39 19.09 10.97
N LEU A 119 -6.61 17.83 10.62
CA LEU A 119 -5.94 17.14 9.51
C LEU A 119 -6.73 17.22 8.20
N GLY A 120 -7.85 17.95 8.18
CA GLY A 120 -8.74 18.04 7.02
C GLY A 120 -9.61 16.81 6.81
N LEU A 121 -9.82 15.99 7.86
CA LEU A 121 -10.61 14.76 7.81
C LEU A 121 -11.90 14.90 8.63
N SER A 122 -13.01 14.47 8.02
CA SER A 122 -14.30 14.30 8.72
C SER A 122 -14.40 12.93 9.39
N SER A 123 -13.73 11.90 8.84
CA SER A 123 -13.67 10.57 9.47
C SER A 123 -12.42 9.80 9.07
N LEU A 124 -12.01 8.88 9.95
CA LEU A 124 -10.97 7.89 9.72
C LEU A 124 -11.42 6.56 10.35
N THR A 125 -11.37 5.50 9.56
CA THR A 125 -11.72 4.14 9.98
C THR A 125 -10.68 3.18 9.44
N THR A 126 -10.20 2.28 10.28
CA THR A 126 -9.22 1.24 9.92
C THR A 126 -9.85 -0.14 10.02
N CYS A 127 -9.23 -1.12 9.37
CA CYS A 127 -9.52 -2.53 9.61
C CYS A 127 -8.20 -3.31 9.61
N LEU A 128 -8.17 -4.43 10.32
CA LEU A 128 -7.09 -5.39 10.15
C LEU A 128 -7.16 -6.01 8.77
N VAL A 129 -6.00 -6.15 8.13
CA VAL A 129 -5.86 -6.74 6.80
C VAL A 129 -5.03 -8.02 6.84
N HIS A 130 -5.12 -8.85 5.79
CA HIS A 130 -4.52 -10.18 5.76
C HIS A 130 -3.07 -10.09 5.27
N HIS A 131 -2.14 -9.78 6.18
CA HIS A 131 -0.72 -9.67 5.86
C HIS A 131 0.20 -10.15 6.99
N CYS A 132 0.66 -9.23 7.85
CA CYS A 132 1.37 -9.52 9.10
C CYS A 132 0.51 -9.13 10.31
N PRO A 133 0.84 -9.57 11.54
CA PRO A 133 0.14 -9.11 12.73
C PRO A 133 0.16 -7.59 12.86
N ASN A 134 -0.99 -6.98 13.17
CA ASN A 134 -1.17 -5.53 13.26
C ASN A 134 -0.91 -4.79 11.93
N ALA A 135 -1.24 -5.41 10.79
CA ALA A 135 -1.35 -4.72 9.51
C ALA A 135 -2.75 -4.13 9.34
N PHE A 136 -2.82 -2.90 8.84
CA PHE A 136 -4.07 -2.17 8.69
C PHE A 136 -4.26 -1.64 7.28
N GLY A 137 -5.52 -1.67 6.84
CA GLY A 137 -6.05 -0.79 5.79
C GLY A 137 -6.80 0.38 6.42
N VAL A 138 -6.99 1.46 5.66
CA VAL A 138 -7.64 2.68 6.14
C VAL A 138 -8.57 3.29 5.11
N ALA A 139 -9.76 3.72 5.55
CA ALA A 139 -10.66 4.58 4.81
C ALA A 139 -10.70 5.97 5.48
N LEU A 140 -10.45 6.99 4.67
CA LEU A 140 -10.34 8.39 5.07
C LEU A 140 -11.46 9.17 4.36
N THR A 141 -12.20 10.01 5.08
CA THR A 141 -13.10 10.97 4.43
C THR A 141 -12.63 12.38 4.74
N THR A 142 -12.41 13.16 3.70
CA THR A 142 -12.01 14.58 3.81
C THR A 142 -13.17 15.45 4.29
N LEU A 143 -12.89 16.66 4.76
CA LEU A 143 -13.92 17.66 5.06
C LEU A 143 -14.72 18.08 3.83
N SER A 144 -14.12 17.98 2.63
CA SER A 144 -14.79 18.19 1.34
C SER A 144 -15.66 17.01 0.89
N GLY A 145 -15.76 15.94 1.68
CA GLY A 145 -16.62 14.78 1.38
C GLY A 145 -15.99 13.71 0.48
N HIS A 146 -14.76 13.91 0.00
CA HIS A 146 -14.04 12.88 -0.75
C HIS A 146 -13.59 11.73 0.15
N LYS A 147 -13.87 10.50 -0.26
CA LYS A 147 -13.49 9.27 0.44
C LYS A 147 -12.36 8.54 -0.27
N ILE A 148 -11.25 8.33 0.43
CA ILE A 148 -10.05 7.66 -0.08
C ILE A 148 -9.76 6.44 0.79
N THR A 149 -9.56 5.28 0.17
CA THR A 149 -9.16 4.04 0.85
C THR A 149 -7.74 3.66 0.46
N TYR A 150 -6.93 3.25 1.43
CA TYR A 150 -5.58 2.73 1.24
C TYR A 150 -5.45 1.35 1.86
N SER A 151 -4.95 0.38 1.09
CA SER A 151 -4.92 -1.02 1.50
C SER A 151 -3.83 -1.33 2.52
N GLY A 152 -2.68 -0.63 2.47
CA GLY A 152 -1.42 -1.21 2.94
C GLY A 152 -1.07 -2.47 2.14
N ASP A 153 -0.28 -3.37 2.72
CA ASP A 153 -0.05 -4.69 2.14
C ASP A 153 -1.12 -5.67 2.62
N THR A 154 -1.71 -6.44 1.70
CA THR A 154 -2.77 -7.37 2.04
C THR A 154 -3.08 -8.36 0.91
N MET A 155 -3.47 -9.58 1.28
CA MET A 155 -4.33 -10.42 0.46
C MET A 155 -5.73 -9.80 0.27
N PRO A 156 -6.58 -10.29 -0.65
CA PRO A 156 -7.99 -9.89 -0.72
C PRO A 156 -8.66 -9.93 0.66
N CYS A 157 -9.28 -8.81 1.06
CA CYS A 157 -9.80 -8.63 2.42
C CYS A 157 -11.17 -7.93 2.41
N ASP A 158 -12.21 -8.65 2.87
CA ASP A 158 -13.58 -8.12 2.95
C ASP A 158 -13.70 -6.98 3.96
N GLY A 159 -12.84 -6.95 4.99
CA GLY A 159 -12.76 -5.84 5.93
C GLY A 159 -12.45 -4.51 5.23
N LEU A 160 -11.53 -4.54 4.26
CA LEU A 160 -11.15 -3.36 3.46
C LEU A 160 -12.31 -2.92 2.56
N VAL A 161 -13.01 -3.87 1.94
CA VAL A 161 -14.22 -3.62 1.15
C VAL A 161 -15.29 -2.93 2.00
N SER A 162 -15.51 -3.43 3.23
CA SER A 162 -16.50 -2.90 4.16
C SER A 162 -16.23 -1.45 4.55
N ILE A 163 -15.02 -1.13 5.04
CA ILE A 163 -14.70 0.24 5.46
C ILE A 163 -14.63 1.20 4.26
N GLY A 164 -14.20 0.70 3.10
CA GLY A 164 -13.95 1.50 1.91
C GLY A 164 -15.16 1.63 0.96
N LYS A 165 -16.32 1.06 1.28
CA LYS A 165 -17.50 1.10 0.42
C LYS A 165 -17.78 2.50 -0.15
N ASN A 166 -18.01 2.60 -1.46
CA ASN A 166 -18.25 3.82 -2.23
C ASN A 166 -17.09 4.85 -2.19
N SER A 167 -15.83 4.40 -2.07
CA SER A 167 -14.69 5.33 -2.14
C SER A 167 -14.60 6.04 -3.48
N ASP A 168 -14.21 7.31 -3.47
CA ASP A 168 -13.84 8.02 -4.70
C ASP A 168 -12.55 7.46 -5.28
N LEU A 169 -11.62 7.06 -4.42
CA LEU A 169 -10.34 6.47 -4.79
C LEU A 169 -9.97 5.33 -3.84
N LEU A 170 -9.69 4.16 -4.41
CA LEU A 170 -8.94 3.09 -3.76
C LEU A 170 -7.49 3.15 -4.23
N ILE A 171 -6.54 3.23 -3.30
CA ILE A 171 -5.12 2.99 -3.55
C ILE A 171 -4.81 1.59 -3.02
N HIS A 172 -4.53 0.64 -3.91
CA HIS A 172 -4.37 -0.77 -3.54
C HIS A 172 -3.01 -1.31 -3.97
N GLU A 173 -2.40 -2.12 -3.11
CA GLU A 173 -1.22 -2.91 -3.46
C GLU A 173 -1.54 -3.91 -4.58
N ALA A 174 -0.62 -4.08 -5.52
CA ALA A 174 -0.72 -5.03 -6.61
C ALA A 174 0.64 -5.69 -6.84
N THR A 175 1.16 -6.31 -5.78
CA THR A 175 2.55 -6.76 -5.70
C THR A 175 2.89 -7.82 -6.73
N HIS A 176 1.94 -8.70 -7.07
CA HIS A 176 2.15 -9.85 -7.94
C HIS A 176 1.33 -9.79 -9.24
N GLU A 177 1.90 -10.34 -10.31
CA GLU A 177 1.18 -10.65 -11.55
C GLU A 177 0.15 -11.76 -11.31
N ASP A 178 -0.90 -11.83 -12.14
CA ASP A 178 -1.98 -12.80 -11.95
C ASP A 178 -1.52 -14.24 -12.10
N GLU A 179 -0.49 -14.49 -12.91
CA GLU A 179 0.13 -15.81 -13.06
C GLU A 179 0.87 -16.28 -11.80
N LEU A 180 1.12 -15.38 -10.83
CA LEU A 180 1.84 -15.62 -9.58
C LEU A 180 0.92 -15.62 -8.36
N GLU A 181 -0.35 -15.96 -8.54
CA GLU A 181 -1.34 -16.00 -7.45
C GLU A 181 -0.90 -16.87 -6.26
N LYS A 182 -0.19 -17.97 -6.51
CA LYS A 182 0.34 -18.84 -5.46
C LYS A 182 1.43 -18.15 -4.64
N GLU A 183 2.36 -17.43 -5.29
CA GLU A 183 3.36 -16.63 -4.58
C GLU A 183 2.72 -15.47 -3.83
N ALA A 184 1.72 -14.81 -4.43
CA ALA A 184 0.96 -13.73 -3.79
C ALA A 184 0.34 -14.21 -2.48
N ARG A 185 -0.37 -15.35 -2.51
CA ARG A 185 -0.95 -15.97 -1.31
C ARG A 185 0.10 -16.36 -0.28
N LEU A 186 1.20 -16.98 -0.70
CA LEU A 186 2.25 -17.43 0.22
C LEU A 186 2.92 -16.25 0.95
N LYS A 187 3.09 -15.13 0.25
CA LYS A 187 3.68 -13.90 0.79
C LYS A 187 2.64 -12.92 1.34
N MET A 188 1.38 -13.33 1.39
CA MET A 188 0.27 -12.54 1.94
C MET A 188 0.05 -11.19 1.23
N HIS A 189 0.10 -11.19 -0.10
CA HIS A 189 -0.14 -10.03 -0.97
C HIS A 189 -1.28 -10.28 -1.97
N SER A 190 -1.63 -9.25 -2.72
CA SER A 190 -2.62 -9.33 -3.81
C SER A 190 -1.96 -9.43 -5.19
N THR A 191 -2.69 -10.07 -6.12
CA THR A 191 -2.43 -9.91 -7.55
C THR A 191 -3.12 -8.67 -8.11
N VAL A 192 -2.74 -8.26 -9.33
CA VAL A 192 -3.39 -7.16 -10.08
C VAL A 192 -4.91 -7.35 -10.18
N SER A 193 -5.38 -8.50 -10.68
CA SER A 193 -6.82 -8.75 -10.83
C SER A 193 -7.55 -8.85 -9.49
N GLN A 194 -6.86 -9.31 -8.44
CA GLN A 194 -7.40 -9.34 -7.08
C GLN A 194 -7.61 -7.92 -6.53
N ALA A 195 -6.63 -7.03 -6.67
CA ALA A 195 -6.73 -5.64 -6.26
C ALA A 195 -7.87 -4.89 -7.01
N ILE A 196 -7.99 -5.11 -8.33
CA ILE A 196 -9.09 -4.56 -9.14
C ILE A 196 -10.44 -5.10 -8.69
N ARG A 197 -10.52 -6.40 -8.35
CA ARG A 197 -11.76 -7.02 -7.83
C ARG A 197 -12.19 -6.40 -6.51
N ILE A 198 -11.26 -6.20 -5.57
CA ILE A 198 -11.55 -5.50 -4.30
C ILE A 198 -12.12 -4.09 -4.57
N GLY A 199 -11.55 -3.37 -5.54
CA GLY A 199 -12.08 -2.07 -5.98
C GLY A 199 -13.49 -2.14 -6.57
N ARG A 200 -13.82 -3.20 -7.31
CA ARG A 200 -15.18 -3.44 -7.82
C ARG A 200 -16.14 -3.76 -6.67
N ASP A 201 -15.77 -4.67 -5.79
CA ASP A 201 -16.61 -5.15 -4.70
C ASP A 201 -16.91 -4.04 -3.69
N MET A 202 -15.98 -3.09 -3.51
CA MET A 202 -16.19 -1.89 -2.68
C MET A 202 -16.94 -0.77 -3.39
N LEU A 203 -17.30 -0.94 -4.68
CA LEU A 203 -17.89 0.10 -5.53
C LEU A 203 -17.02 1.37 -5.57
N ALA A 204 -15.70 1.22 -5.63
CA ALA A 204 -14.80 2.37 -5.76
C ALA A 204 -14.97 3.02 -7.13
N LYS A 205 -15.03 4.36 -7.16
CA LYS A 205 -15.10 5.11 -8.42
C LYS A 205 -13.82 4.96 -9.23
N HIS A 206 -12.67 4.93 -8.57
CA HIS A 206 -11.37 4.72 -9.17
C HIS A 206 -10.47 3.80 -8.34
N VAL A 207 -9.62 3.04 -9.00
CA VAL A 207 -8.59 2.18 -8.38
C VAL A 207 -7.22 2.61 -8.89
N LEU A 208 -6.31 2.96 -7.99
CA LEU A 208 -4.91 3.24 -8.30
C LEU A 208 -4.05 2.10 -7.74
N LEU A 209 -3.42 1.36 -8.63
CA LEU A 209 -2.55 0.25 -8.29
C LEU A 209 -1.15 0.76 -7.95
N THR A 210 -0.57 0.26 -6.87
CA THR A 210 0.78 0.62 -6.41
C THR A 210 1.47 -0.59 -5.78
N HIS A 211 2.64 -0.38 -5.15
CA HIS A 211 3.39 -1.40 -4.44
C HIS A 211 3.77 -2.59 -5.35
N PHE A 212 4.24 -2.30 -6.56
CA PHE A 212 4.67 -3.32 -7.50
C PHE A 212 5.99 -3.94 -7.05
N SER A 213 6.08 -5.27 -7.11
CA SER A 213 7.35 -5.96 -6.91
C SER A 213 8.37 -5.50 -7.95
N GLN A 214 9.51 -4.96 -7.49
CA GLN A 214 10.64 -4.57 -8.34
C GLN A 214 11.22 -5.72 -9.18
N ARG A 215 10.90 -6.98 -8.81
CA ARG A 215 11.34 -8.18 -9.53
C ARG A 215 10.48 -8.46 -10.77
N TYR A 216 9.30 -7.84 -10.86
CA TYR A 216 8.33 -8.03 -11.94
C TYR A 216 8.14 -6.75 -12.74
N ALA A 217 7.26 -6.81 -13.74
CA ALA A 217 7.09 -5.80 -14.76
C ALA A 217 7.11 -4.34 -14.28
N LYS A 218 7.79 -3.46 -15.03
CA LYS A 218 7.66 -1.99 -14.85
C LYS A 218 6.24 -1.49 -15.11
N LEU A 219 5.44 -2.26 -15.84
CA LEU A 219 4.05 -2.00 -16.15
C LEU A 219 3.24 -3.30 -15.95
N PRO A 220 2.29 -3.36 -14.99
CA PRO A 220 1.46 -4.54 -14.80
C PRO A 220 0.62 -4.83 -16.05
N ARG A 221 0.39 -6.13 -16.32
CA ARG A 221 -0.51 -6.56 -17.38
C ARG A 221 -1.95 -6.26 -16.98
N LEU A 222 -2.64 -5.49 -17.81
CA LEU A 222 -4.06 -5.18 -17.63
C LEU A 222 -4.88 -5.79 -18.76
N ASN A 223 -5.86 -6.62 -18.41
CA ASN A 223 -6.84 -7.15 -19.36
C ASN A 223 -7.78 -6.04 -19.84
N ARG A 224 -8.16 -6.05 -21.13
CA ARG A 224 -8.94 -4.96 -21.76
C ARG A 224 -10.24 -4.64 -21.01
N ASP A 225 -10.89 -5.65 -20.43
CA ASP A 225 -12.22 -5.53 -19.81
C ASP A 225 -12.21 -4.94 -18.40
N LEU A 226 -11.04 -4.73 -17.80
CA LEU A 226 -10.87 -4.28 -16.41
C LEU A 226 -10.51 -2.79 -16.27
N ASN A 227 -10.52 -2.01 -17.36
CA ASN A 227 -9.66 -0.83 -17.49
C ASN A 227 -10.30 0.55 -17.28
N GLU A 228 -11.63 0.68 -17.23
CA GLU A 228 -12.21 2.03 -17.36
C GLU A 228 -11.87 2.97 -16.19
N ASN A 229 -11.68 2.42 -14.98
CA ASN A 229 -11.47 3.21 -13.77
C ASN A 229 -10.18 2.85 -13.02
N VAL A 230 -9.30 2.10 -13.67
CA VAL A 230 -8.02 1.68 -13.07
C VAL A 230 -6.92 2.62 -13.54
N GLY A 231 -6.03 3.00 -12.64
CA GLY A 231 -4.77 3.70 -12.90
C GLY A 231 -3.58 2.91 -12.34
N ILE A 232 -2.40 3.15 -12.90
CA ILE A 232 -1.12 2.56 -12.46
C ILE A 232 -0.28 3.70 -11.89
N ALA A 233 0.16 3.56 -10.63
CA ALA A 233 1.05 4.53 -10.00
C ALA A 233 2.49 4.39 -10.52
N PHE A 234 3.18 5.52 -10.64
CA PHE A 234 4.61 5.57 -10.91
C PHE A 234 5.28 6.51 -9.91
N ASP A 235 6.56 6.29 -9.67
CA ASP A 235 7.37 7.20 -8.88
C ASP A 235 7.22 8.64 -9.40
N ASN A 236 7.02 9.57 -8.48
CA ASN A 236 6.82 11.01 -8.74
C ASN A 236 5.55 11.37 -9.53
N MET A 237 4.64 10.42 -9.75
CA MET A 237 3.33 10.71 -10.31
C MET A 237 2.57 11.68 -9.40
N ARG A 238 2.00 12.73 -9.99
CA ARG A 238 1.11 13.70 -9.31
C ARG A 238 -0.20 13.78 -10.07
N ILE A 239 -1.29 13.56 -9.37
CA ILE A 239 -2.64 13.56 -9.92
C ILE A 239 -3.59 14.25 -8.95
N SER A 240 -4.59 14.94 -9.48
CA SER A 240 -5.76 15.33 -8.70
C SER A 240 -6.89 14.32 -8.87
N LEU A 241 -7.89 14.34 -7.99
CA LEU A 241 -9.05 13.45 -8.11
C LEU A 241 -9.80 13.64 -9.44
N SER A 242 -9.81 14.85 -10.00
CA SER A 242 -10.43 15.13 -11.30
C SER A 242 -9.61 14.62 -12.49
N ASP A 243 -8.34 14.24 -12.29
CA ASP A 243 -7.51 13.62 -13.32
C ASP A 243 -7.68 12.10 -13.40
N LEU A 244 -8.26 11.45 -12.37
CA LEU A 244 -8.42 10.00 -12.32
C LEU A 244 -9.13 9.40 -13.56
N PRO A 245 -10.23 9.98 -14.08
CA PRO A 245 -10.88 9.48 -15.29
C PRO A 245 -9.99 9.57 -16.55
N LYS A 246 -8.96 10.43 -16.52
CA LYS A 246 -8.05 10.65 -17.65
C LYS A 246 -6.98 9.56 -17.74
N LEU A 247 -6.66 8.86 -16.65
CA LEU A 247 -5.54 7.92 -16.57
C LEU A 247 -5.60 6.81 -17.63
N LYS A 248 -6.79 6.30 -17.94
CA LYS A 248 -6.98 5.27 -18.98
C LYS A 248 -6.49 5.68 -20.37
N HIS A 249 -6.52 6.98 -20.68
CA HIS A 249 -6.10 7.49 -21.99
C HIS A 249 -4.58 7.44 -22.18
N PHE A 250 -3.82 7.30 -21.09
CA PHE A 250 -2.36 7.15 -21.16
C PHE A 250 -1.92 5.71 -21.44
N TYR A 251 -2.81 4.72 -21.33
CA TYR A 251 -2.42 3.31 -21.50
C TYR A 251 -1.81 2.97 -22.87
N PRO A 252 -2.30 3.48 -24.01
CA PRO A 252 -1.64 3.24 -25.29
C PRO A 252 -0.19 3.75 -25.30
N ALA A 253 0.05 4.95 -24.77
CA ALA A 253 1.39 5.53 -24.69
C ALA A 253 2.29 4.76 -23.71
N LEU A 254 1.77 4.36 -22.55
CA LEU A 254 2.51 3.56 -21.57
C LEU A 254 2.90 2.20 -22.15
N LYS A 255 2.01 1.53 -22.89
CA LYS A 255 2.32 0.25 -23.55
C LYS A 255 3.45 0.40 -24.56
N LEU A 256 3.42 1.46 -25.37
CA LEU A 256 4.49 1.74 -26.34
C LEU A 256 5.82 2.04 -25.63
N MET A 257 5.79 2.88 -24.59
CA MET A 257 6.99 3.28 -23.84
C MET A 257 7.66 2.11 -23.11
N PHE A 258 6.87 1.10 -22.71
CA PHE A 258 7.36 -0.08 -22.00
C PHE A 258 7.32 -1.38 -22.83
N ALA A 259 7.20 -1.29 -24.16
CA ALA A 259 7.05 -2.46 -25.04
C ALA A 259 8.22 -3.46 -24.90
N GLU A 260 9.46 -2.97 -24.91
CA GLU A 260 10.65 -3.83 -24.75
C GLU A 260 10.64 -4.59 -23.41
N TYR A 261 10.17 -3.95 -22.34
CA TYR A 261 10.02 -4.60 -21.05
C TYR A 261 8.93 -5.67 -21.09
N GLN A 262 7.81 -5.42 -21.78
CA GLN A 262 6.73 -6.40 -21.95
C GLN A 262 7.23 -7.69 -22.61
N ASP A 263 8.04 -7.58 -23.65
CA ASP A 263 8.65 -8.73 -24.32
C ASP A 263 9.55 -9.53 -23.38
N GLU A 264 10.41 -8.86 -22.60
CA GLU A 264 11.24 -9.53 -21.60
C GLU A 264 10.41 -10.28 -20.55
N ILE A 265 9.30 -9.67 -20.11
CA ILE A 265 8.38 -10.27 -19.14
C ILE A 265 7.68 -11.48 -19.76
N GLU A 266 7.24 -11.41 -21.02
CA GLU A 266 6.64 -12.53 -21.75
C GLU A 266 7.58 -13.71 -21.82
N VAL A 267 8.84 -13.47 -22.20
CA VAL A 267 9.86 -14.52 -22.24
C VAL A 267 10.09 -15.12 -20.84
N ARG A 268 10.14 -14.30 -19.78
CA ARG A 268 10.29 -14.79 -18.40
C ARG A 268 9.07 -15.60 -17.95
N ALA A 269 7.86 -15.14 -18.25
CA ALA A 269 6.61 -15.84 -17.94
C ALA A 269 6.56 -17.20 -18.65
N MET A 270 6.87 -17.26 -19.95
CA MET A 270 6.96 -18.51 -20.71
C MET A 270 7.99 -19.47 -20.10
N LYS A 271 9.21 -18.99 -19.78
CA LYS A 271 10.24 -19.80 -19.12
C LYS A 271 9.78 -20.34 -17.75
N ARG A 272 9.03 -19.56 -16.97
CA ARG A 272 8.46 -19.99 -15.68
C ARG A 272 7.40 -21.07 -15.87
N ASN A 273 6.48 -20.88 -16.81
CA ASN A 273 5.43 -21.85 -17.13
C ASN A 273 6.04 -23.19 -17.59
N LEU A 274 7.03 -23.15 -18.49
CA LEU A 274 7.73 -24.34 -18.93
C LEU A 274 8.42 -25.08 -17.77
N LYS A 275 9.09 -24.35 -16.87
CA LYS A 275 9.71 -24.96 -15.66
C LYS A 275 8.67 -25.57 -14.72
N ALA A 276 7.51 -24.92 -14.55
CA ALA A 276 6.43 -25.43 -13.71
C ALA A 276 5.80 -26.69 -14.31
N GLU A 277 5.63 -26.73 -15.63
CA GLU A 277 5.13 -27.88 -16.38
C GLU A 277 6.09 -29.07 -16.30
N VAL A 278 7.39 -28.85 -16.53
CA VAL A 278 8.42 -29.88 -16.36
C VAL A 278 8.40 -30.46 -14.94
N LYS A 279 8.33 -29.61 -13.90
CA LYS A 279 8.20 -30.08 -12.51
C LYS A 279 6.92 -30.88 -12.27
N ARG A 280 5.81 -30.50 -12.90
CA ARG A 280 4.52 -31.20 -12.77
C ARG A 280 4.59 -32.59 -13.42
N ASN A 281 5.19 -32.68 -14.61
CA ASN A 281 5.38 -33.94 -15.32
C ASN A 281 6.32 -34.89 -14.57
N GLN A 282 7.44 -34.37 -14.05
CA GLN A 282 8.35 -35.16 -13.19
C GLN A 282 7.65 -35.69 -11.93
N LYS A 283 6.83 -34.88 -11.26
CA LYS A 283 6.04 -35.32 -10.10
C LYS A 283 4.99 -36.38 -10.48
N ALA A 284 4.37 -36.26 -11.65
CA ALA A 284 3.41 -37.24 -12.15
C ALA A 284 4.08 -38.59 -12.45
N ASP A 285 5.26 -38.56 -13.07
CA ASP A 285 6.04 -39.77 -13.36
C ASP A 285 6.50 -40.49 -12.09
N VAL A 286 6.99 -39.75 -11.09
CA VAL A 286 7.36 -40.31 -9.79
C VAL A 286 6.15 -40.96 -9.11
N LYS A 287 4.99 -40.28 -9.13
CA LYS A 287 3.75 -40.82 -8.55
C LYS A 287 3.26 -42.08 -9.28
N ARG A 288 3.43 -42.15 -10.60
CA ARG A 288 3.11 -43.32 -11.42
C ARG A 288 4.03 -44.51 -11.10
N LYS A 289 5.35 -44.29 -10.98
CA LYS A 289 6.31 -45.34 -10.59
C LYS A 289 6.00 -45.91 -9.20
N LEU A 290 5.77 -45.05 -8.20
CA LEU A 290 5.38 -45.46 -6.85
C LEU A 290 4.07 -46.26 -6.82
N SER A 291 3.10 -45.91 -7.67
CA SER A 291 1.84 -46.66 -7.76
C SER A 291 2.00 -48.05 -8.36
N ILE A 292 2.93 -48.23 -9.32
CA ILE A 292 3.23 -49.52 -9.94
C ILE A 292 3.96 -50.42 -8.93
N GLU A 293 4.98 -49.91 -8.24
CA GLU A 293 5.69 -50.65 -7.19
C GLU A 293 4.77 -51.09 -6.04
N SER A 294 3.80 -50.25 -5.65
CA SER A 294 2.80 -50.59 -4.63
C SER A 294 1.77 -51.65 -5.07
N ALA A 295 1.57 -51.81 -6.38
CA ALA A 295 0.69 -52.82 -6.95
C ALA A 295 1.42 -54.16 -7.16
N GLU A 296 2.72 -54.12 -7.44
CA GLU A 296 3.56 -55.31 -7.58
C GLU A 296 3.96 -55.93 -6.23
N GLY A 297 4.13 -55.12 -5.17
CA GLY A 297 4.42 -55.61 -3.81
C GLY A 297 3.23 -56.25 -3.05
N LYS A 298 2.07 -56.42 -3.71
CA LYS A 298 0.87 -57.08 -3.15
C LYS A 298 0.58 -58.45 -3.76
N ARG A 299 1.51 -59.03 -4.53
CA ARG A 299 1.42 -60.40 -5.04
C ARG A 299 2.33 -61.34 -4.27
#